data_AF-A0A1V5I7X5-F1
#
_entry.id   AF-A0A1V5I7X5-F1
#
_cell.length_a   1.000
_cell.length_b   1.000
_cell.length_c   1.000
_cell.angle_alpha   90.00
_cell.angle_beta   90.00
_cell.angle_gamma   90.00
#
_symmetry.space_group_name_H-M   'P 1'
#
loop_
_entity.id
_entity.type
_entity.pdbx_description
1 polymer ?
#
loop_
_entity_poly.entity_id
_entity_poly.type
_entity_poly.pdbx_seq_one_letter_code
_entity_poly.pdbx_strand_id
1 'polypeptide(L)'
;MDWGFSNDPAAVVRICFDASTYTVYLHQVLYEKGLLTAAIAQAIKDDMLNRARTLYKTSTLDVMTQNGAIQINGYRVDRLSSFDPKVLPKEVFDEVSRELGNIYTYVGEVYCDPARPEQIREMKIIHGLMATGAVNKDKTGRIEYMKYFNVCYTESSKDLHNEYVNYRWKQSKTDKTRFINEAEDGNDHLMDAHNYGVATHLRRLGIANRIGEQ
;
A
#
# COMPACT_ATOMS: atom_id res chain seq x y z
N MET A 1 -1.99 -3.03 -6.35
CA MET A 1 -3.04 -4.05 -6.16
C MET A 1 -3.12 -4.90 -7.41
N ASP A 2 -3.09 -6.22 -7.23
CA ASP A 2 -3.40 -7.22 -8.26
C ASP A 2 -4.77 -7.83 -7.97
N TRP A 3 -5.58 -8.07 -9.00
CA TRP A 3 -6.95 -8.58 -8.82
C TRP A 3 -6.99 -10.07 -8.49
N GLY A 4 -6.01 -10.85 -8.95
CA GLY A 4 -6.14 -12.30 -9.03
C GLY A 4 -7.22 -12.75 -10.03
N PHE A 5 -7.01 -13.89 -10.67
CA PHE A 5 -7.97 -14.49 -11.59
C PHE A 5 -8.27 -15.94 -11.21
N SER A 6 -9.56 -16.27 -11.05
CA SER A 6 -10.09 -17.63 -10.82
C SER A 6 -9.49 -18.38 -9.63
N ASN A 7 -8.24 -18.86 -9.74
CA ASN A 7 -7.51 -19.56 -8.69
C ASN A 7 -6.37 -18.73 -8.07
N ASP A 8 -6.10 -17.55 -8.61
CA ASP A 8 -5.06 -16.66 -8.10
C ASP A 8 -5.62 -15.73 -7.02
N PRO A 9 -4.84 -15.44 -5.97
CA PRO A 9 -5.25 -14.53 -4.91
C PRO A 9 -5.30 -13.08 -5.40
N ALA A 10 -6.30 -12.34 -4.93
CA ALA A 10 -6.26 -10.89 -4.94
C ALA A 10 -5.18 -10.42 -3.95
N ALA A 11 -4.33 -9.49 -4.39
CA ALA A 11 -3.18 -9.04 -3.62
C ALA A 11 -3.17 -7.52 -3.46
N VAL A 12 -3.10 -7.04 -2.21
CA VAL A 12 -3.01 -5.62 -1.88
C VAL A 12 -1.78 -5.38 -1.02
N VAL A 13 -0.95 -4.43 -1.45
CA VAL A 13 0.24 -4.00 -0.72
C VAL A 13 0.13 -2.51 -0.44
N ARG A 14 0.29 -2.13 0.82
CA ARG A 14 0.49 -0.73 1.23
C ARG A 14 1.97 -0.40 1.10
N ILE A 15 2.24 0.78 0.56
CA ILE A 15 3.58 1.22 0.18
C ILE A 15 3.86 2.55 0.87
N CYS A 16 5.02 2.66 1.50
CA CYS A 16 5.59 3.93 1.96
C CYS A 16 6.97 4.12 1.35
N PHE A 17 7.32 5.35 0.98
CA PHE A 17 8.60 5.66 0.36
C PHE A 17 9.33 6.71 1.18
N ASP A 18 10.57 6.40 1.56
CA ASP A 18 11.51 7.35 2.15
C ASP A 18 12.49 7.82 1.08
N ALA A 19 12.33 9.07 0.65
CA ALA A 19 13.16 9.69 -0.38
C ALA A 19 14.60 9.94 0.07
N SER A 20 14.87 10.04 1.38
CA SER A 20 16.22 10.31 1.89
C SER A 20 17.13 9.08 1.79
N THR A 21 16.55 7.88 1.93
CA THR A 21 17.27 6.61 1.89
C THR A 21 16.97 5.77 0.65
N TYR A 22 16.08 6.27 -0.22
CA TYR A 22 15.54 5.53 -1.36
C TYR A 22 14.95 4.17 -0.94
N THR A 23 14.28 4.15 0.21
CA THR A 23 13.72 2.92 0.78
C THR A 23 12.21 2.83 0.55
N VAL A 24 11.78 1.73 -0.04
CA VAL A 24 10.38 1.34 -0.18
C VAL A 24 10.03 0.37 0.95
N TYR A 25 9.06 0.75 1.77
CA TYR A 25 8.50 -0.08 2.83
C TYR A 25 7.16 -0.67 2.39
N LEU A 26 7.04 -1.98 2.47
CA LEU A 26 5.88 -2.75 2.05
C LEU A 26 5.15 -3.35 3.25
N HIS A 27 3.83 -3.36 3.18
CA HIS A 27 2.98 -4.10 4.11
C HIS A 27 1.91 -4.84 3.32
N GLN A 28 1.84 -6.15 3.49
CA GLN A 28 0.76 -6.97 2.94
C GLN A 28 -0.54 -6.63 3.66
N VAL A 29 -1.50 -6.11 2.91
CA VAL A 29 -2.85 -5.79 3.41
C VAL A 29 -3.80 -6.95 3.15
N LEU A 30 -3.68 -7.60 1.99
CA LEU A 30 -4.58 -8.65 1.55
C LEU A 30 -3.85 -9.64 0.65
N TYR A 31 -4.14 -10.93 0.81
CA TYR A 31 -3.68 -12.01 -0.07
C TYR A 31 -4.67 -13.18 0.01
N GLU A 32 -5.75 -13.13 -0.78
CA GLU A 32 -6.86 -14.09 -0.63
C GLU A 32 -7.61 -14.34 -1.94
N LYS A 33 -8.09 -15.58 -2.12
CA LYS A 33 -8.75 -16.03 -3.35
C LYS A 33 -10.26 -15.79 -3.29
N GLY A 34 -10.87 -15.55 -4.44
CA GLY A 34 -12.34 -15.54 -4.57
C GLY A 34 -13.02 -14.32 -3.95
N LEU A 35 -12.29 -13.24 -3.68
CA LEU A 35 -12.85 -12.03 -3.11
C LEU A 35 -13.61 -11.20 -4.16
N LEU A 36 -14.77 -10.67 -3.74
CA LEU A 36 -15.49 -9.67 -4.49
C LEU A 36 -14.80 -8.30 -4.37
N THR A 37 -14.97 -7.43 -5.36
CA THR A 37 -14.44 -6.05 -5.36
C THR A 37 -14.75 -5.32 -4.05
N ALA A 38 -15.98 -5.45 -3.56
CA ALA A 38 -16.42 -4.82 -2.30
C ALA A 38 -15.65 -5.29 -1.06
N ALA A 39 -15.31 -6.58 -0.98
CA ALA A 39 -14.53 -7.12 0.13
C ALA A 39 -13.09 -6.59 0.10
N ILE A 40 -12.50 -6.51 -1.10
CA ILE A 40 -11.17 -5.93 -1.27
C ILE A 40 -11.17 -4.43 -0.91
N ALA A 41 -12.22 -3.70 -1.33
CA ALA A 41 -12.38 -2.30 -1.00
C ALA A 41 -12.47 -2.08 0.51
N GLN A 42 -13.21 -2.94 1.21
CA GLN A 42 -13.33 -2.90 2.66
C GLN A 42 -11.98 -3.19 3.34
N ALA A 43 -11.23 -4.20 2.89
CA ALA A 43 -9.90 -4.50 3.42
C ALA A 43 -8.93 -3.31 3.30
N ILE A 44 -8.97 -2.58 2.17
CA ILE A 44 -8.16 -1.35 1.99
C ILE A 44 -8.56 -0.28 3.00
N LYS A 45 -9.86 -0.05 3.21
CA LYS A 45 -10.35 0.93 4.20
C LYS A 45 -9.96 0.54 5.61
N ASP A 46 -10.10 -0.74 5.95
CA ASP A 46 -9.79 -1.26 7.27
C ASP A 46 -8.30 -1.15 7.59
N ASP A 47 -7.39 -1.44 6.66
CA ASP A 47 -5.95 -1.18 6.87
C ASP A 47 -5.70 0.31 7.16
N MET A 48 -6.39 1.23 6.49
CA MET A 48 -6.19 2.66 6.75
C MET A 48 -6.69 3.10 8.12
N LEU A 49 -7.84 2.58 8.56
CA LEU A 49 -8.51 2.91 9.83
C LEU A 49 -7.87 2.24 11.05
N ASN A 50 -7.36 1.02 10.88
CA ASN A 50 -6.82 0.24 12.00
C ASN A 50 -5.39 0.64 12.38
N ARG A 51 -4.70 1.37 11.51
CA ARG A 51 -3.34 1.83 11.76
C ARG A 51 -3.21 2.68 13.02
N ALA A 52 -2.17 2.35 13.79
CA ALA A 52 -1.64 3.24 14.79
C ALA A 52 -1.10 4.53 14.11
N ARG A 53 -1.61 5.70 14.50
CA ARG A 53 -1.11 7.00 14.04
C ARG A 53 -1.11 7.98 15.19
N THR A 54 0.05 8.53 15.52
CA THR A 54 0.12 9.71 16.39
C THR A 54 -0.41 10.90 15.61
N LEU A 55 -1.46 11.53 16.15
CA LEU A 55 -2.08 12.73 15.60
C LEU A 55 -1.46 13.99 16.21
N TYR A 56 -1.09 13.94 17.48
CA TYR A 56 -0.47 15.05 18.19
C TYR A 56 0.38 14.51 19.34
N LYS A 57 1.58 15.08 19.56
CA LYS A 57 2.45 14.64 20.64
C LYS A 57 3.30 15.76 21.23
N THR A 58 3.28 15.88 22.56
CA THR A 58 4.14 16.74 23.38
C THR A 58 4.68 15.92 24.56
N SER A 59 5.39 16.59 25.48
CA SER A 59 5.86 15.96 26.72
C SER A 59 4.74 15.56 27.69
N THR A 60 3.53 16.14 27.56
CA THR A 60 2.40 15.94 28.48
C THR A 60 1.14 15.40 27.80
N LEU A 61 1.11 15.37 26.46
CA LEU A 61 -0.06 14.99 25.70
C LEU A 61 0.33 14.10 24.51
N ASP A 62 -0.29 12.93 24.40
CA ASP A 62 -0.18 12.02 23.27
C ASP A 62 -1.59 11.71 22.77
N VAL A 63 -1.91 12.12 21.56
CA VAL A 63 -3.18 11.82 20.89
C VAL A 63 -2.88 10.94 19.70
N MET A 64 -3.51 9.77 19.65
CA MET A 64 -3.31 8.82 18.57
C MET A 64 -4.60 8.11 18.16
N THR A 65 -4.60 7.53 16.96
CA THR A 65 -5.62 6.57 16.54
C THR A 65 -5.02 5.19 16.49
N GLN A 66 -5.79 4.16 16.83
CA GLN A 66 -5.44 2.77 16.57
C GLN A 66 -6.70 1.92 16.57
N ASN A 67 -6.83 0.98 15.64
CA ASN A 67 -7.98 0.07 15.55
C ASN A 67 -9.33 0.82 15.51
N GLY A 68 -9.39 1.93 14.76
CA GLY A 68 -10.58 2.78 14.68
C GLY A 68 -10.93 3.55 15.96
N ALA A 69 -10.12 3.47 17.00
CA ALA A 69 -10.31 4.17 18.26
C ALA A 69 -9.35 5.35 18.40
N ILE A 70 -9.81 6.43 19.00
CA ILE A 70 -8.97 7.55 19.42
C ILE A 70 -8.46 7.23 20.83
N GLN A 71 -7.19 7.53 21.09
CA GLN A 71 -6.58 7.40 22.40
C GLN A 71 -5.91 8.73 22.78
N ILE A 72 -6.10 9.15 24.03
CA ILE A 72 -5.42 10.31 24.61
C ILE A 72 -4.67 9.85 25.85
N ASN A 73 -3.35 10.03 25.87
CA ASN A 73 -2.47 9.56 26.94
C ASN A 73 -2.70 8.07 27.29
N GLY A 74 -3.00 7.25 26.27
CA GLY A 74 -3.29 5.81 26.40
C GLY A 74 -4.74 5.46 26.78
N TYR A 75 -5.60 6.44 27.06
CA TYR A 75 -7.01 6.20 27.37
C TYR A 75 -7.85 6.25 26.10
N ARG A 76 -8.59 5.18 25.83
CA ARG A 76 -9.53 5.10 24.70
C ARG A 76 -10.70 6.05 24.90
N VAL A 77 -11.10 6.72 23.83
CA VAL A 77 -12.23 7.64 23.81
C VAL A 77 -13.09 7.47 22.58
N ASP A 78 -14.40 7.67 22.76
CA ASP A 78 -15.40 7.42 21.72
C ASP A 78 -15.53 8.60 20.75
N ARG A 79 -15.45 9.84 21.23
CA ARG A 79 -15.55 11.06 20.41
C ARG A 79 -14.64 12.16 20.96
N LEU A 80 -14.03 12.94 20.07
CA LEU A 80 -13.27 14.13 20.47
C LEU A 80 -14.13 15.19 21.17
N SER A 81 -15.42 15.29 20.81
CA SER A 81 -16.33 16.29 21.39
C SER A 81 -16.69 16.01 22.85
N SER A 82 -16.32 14.85 23.39
CA SER A 82 -16.62 14.45 24.77
C SER A 82 -15.67 15.04 25.81
N PHE A 83 -14.69 15.87 25.40
CA PHE A 83 -13.61 16.32 26.27
C PHE A 83 -13.81 17.72 26.87
N ASP A 84 -13.25 17.90 28.07
CA ASP A 84 -13.01 19.21 28.67
C ASP A 84 -11.89 19.94 27.88
N PRO A 85 -12.10 21.19 27.43
CA PRO A 85 -11.07 22.01 26.78
C PRO A 85 -9.76 22.16 27.57
N LYS A 86 -9.75 21.87 28.87
CA LYS A 86 -8.52 21.81 29.70
C LYS A 86 -7.66 20.57 29.45
N VAL A 87 -8.26 19.48 28.95
CA VAL A 87 -7.57 18.23 28.62
C VAL A 87 -7.07 18.26 27.18
N LEU A 88 -7.88 18.82 26.28
CA LEU A 88 -7.52 19.01 24.88
C LEU A 88 -7.74 20.49 24.52
N PRO A 89 -6.69 21.33 24.54
CA PRO A 89 -6.79 22.73 24.13
C PRO A 89 -7.41 22.87 22.75
N LYS A 90 -8.13 23.97 22.52
CA LYS A 90 -8.91 24.16 21.28
C LYS A 90 -8.04 24.00 20.02
N GLU A 91 -6.83 24.55 20.03
CA GLU A 91 -5.91 24.47 18.90
C GLU A 91 -5.54 23.01 18.58
N VAL A 92 -5.31 22.20 19.62
CA VAL A 92 -5.04 20.76 19.47
C VAL A 92 -6.28 20.02 19.00
N PHE A 93 -7.47 20.36 19.53
CA PHE A 93 -8.74 19.78 19.09
C PHE A 93 -8.95 20.03 17.59
N ASP A 94 -8.73 21.25 17.12
CA ASP A 94 -8.92 21.62 15.71
C ASP A 94 -7.93 20.87 14.81
N GLU A 95 -6.66 20.77 15.22
CA GLU A 95 -5.63 20.00 14.51
C GLU A 95 -5.97 18.51 14.44
N VAL A 96 -6.27 17.88 15.57
CA VAL A 96 -6.61 16.45 15.67
C VAL A 96 -7.89 16.16 14.89
N SER A 97 -8.90 17.03 14.97
CA SER A 97 -10.16 16.87 14.22
C SER A 97 -9.93 16.88 12.71
N ARG A 98 -9.04 17.75 12.23
CA ARG A 98 -8.64 17.79 10.81
C ARG A 98 -7.91 16.52 10.40
N GLU A 99 -6.96 16.03 11.21
CA GLU A 99 -6.23 14.80 10.90
C GLU A 99 -7.14 13.55 10.92
N LEU A 100 -8.08 13.48 11.87
CA LEU A 100 -9.12 12.45 11.84
C LEU A 100 -9.98 12.54 10.59
N GLY A 101 -10.40 13.76 10.20
CA GLY A 101 -11.10 14.00 8.95
C GLY A 101 -10.34 13.42 7.76
N ASN A 102 -9.03 13.68 7.67
CA ASN A 102 -8.16 13.12 6.63
C ASN A 102 -8.11 11.59 6.70
N ILE A 103 -8.03 10.97 7.88
CA ILE A 103 -8.02 9.51 8.02
C ILE A 103 -9.33 8.89 7.52
N TYR A 104 -10.48 9.50 7.81
CA TYR A 104 -11.79 8.99 7.41
C TYR A 104 -12.15 9.29 5.95
N THR A 105 -11.59 10.35 5.36
CA THR A 105 -11.96 10.82 4.01
C THR A 105 -10.91 10.53 2.95
N TYR A 106 -9.63 10.50 3.31
CA TYR A 106 -8.54 10.30 2.37
C TYR A 106 -8.01 8.87 2.47
N VAL A 107 -8.47 8.03 1.54
CA VAL A 107 -7.81 6.78 1.25
C VAL A 107 -6.76 7.09 0.17
N GLY A 108 -5.48 6.88 0.50
CA GLY A 108 -4.38 7.12 -0.42
C GLY A 108 -4.60 6.46 -1.79
N GLU A 109 -3.88 6.94 -2.82
CA GLU A 109 -4.03 6.45 -4.18
C GLU A 109 -3.89 4.92 -4.26
N VAL A 110 -4.85 4.27 -4.91
CA VAL A 110 -4.84 2.82 -5.12
C VAL A 110 -4.53 2.53 -6.57
N TYR A 111 -3.33 2.04 -6.85
CA TYR A 111 -2.93 1.60 -8.18
C TYR A 111 -3.30 0.13 -8.38
N CYS A 112 -4.22 -0.12 -9.30
CA CYS A 112 -4.74 -1.45 -9.61
C CYS A 112 -4.15 -1.97 -10.92
N ASP A 113 -4.04 -3.29 -11.06
CA ASP A 113 -3.85 -3.91 -12.35
C ASP A 113 -4.90 -3.37 -13.36
N PRO A 114 -4.48 -2.80 -14.52
CA PRO A 114 -5.39 -2.20 -15.47
C PRO A 114 -6.26 -3.19 -16.26
N ALA A 115 -6.08 -4.51 -16.12
CA ALA A 115 -6.84 -5.51 -16.87
C ALA A 115 -8.36 -5.52 -16.59
N ARG A 116 -8.80 -4.92 -15.47
CA ARG A 116 -10.19 -4.90 -14.99
C ARG A 116 -10.74 -3.48 -14.80
N PRO A 117 -10.91 -2.69 -15.88
CA PRO A 117 -11.36 -1.30 -15.78
C PRO A 117 -12.73 -1.13 -15.11
N GLU A 118 -13.60 -2.13 -15.20
CA GLU A 118 -14.90 -2.19 -14.53
C GLU A 118 -14.76 -2.23 -13.00
N GLN A 119 -13.84 -3.04 -12.47
CA GLN A 119 -13.58 -3.15 -11.03
C GLN A 119 -12.89 -1.88 -10.50
N ILE A 120 -11.99 -1.28 -11.28
CA ILE A 120 -11.41 0.04 -10.96
C ILE A 120 -12.51 1.10 -10.84
N ARG A 121 -13.46 1.10 -11.78
CA ARG A 121 -14.59 2.03 -11.76
C ARG A 121 -15.48 1.81 -10.55
N GLU A 122 -15.77 0.55 -10.19
CA GLU A 122 -16.55 0.20 -9.01
C GLU A 122 -15.86 0.69 -7.72
N MET A 123 -14.56 0.39 -7.54
CA MET A 123 -13.74 0.89 -6.42
C MET A 123 -13.85 2.40 -6.26
N LYS A 124 -13.82 3.13 -7.38
CA LYS A 124 -13.87 4.59 -7.40
C LYS A 124 -15.25 5.14 -7.09
N ILE A 125 -16.29 4.65 -7.77
CA ILE A 125 -17.63 5.26 -7.73
C ILE A 125 -18.45 4.73 -6.55
N ILE A 126 -18.42 3.42 -6.32
CA ILE A 126 -19.26 2.77 -5.29
C ILE A 126 -18.55 2.81 -3.94
N HIS A 127 -17.24 2.54 -3.93
CA HIS A 127 -16.50 2.42 -2.68
C HIS A 127 -15.73 3.69 -2.27
N GLY A 128 -15.69 4.72 -3.13
CA GLY A 128 -15.08 6.02 -2.81
C GLY A 128 -13.55 5.99 -2.70
N LEU A 129 -12.88 4.99 -3.26
CA LEU A 129 -11.43 4.88 -3.26
C LEU A 129 -10.81 5.68 -4.42
N MET A 130 -9.61 6.23 -4.22
CA MET A 130 -8.83 6.87 -5.28
C MET A 130 -8.15 5.82 -6.19
N ALA A 131 -8.97 4.94 -6.79
CA ALA A 131 -8.50 3.84 -7.63
C ALA A 131 -8.18 4.28 -9.06
N THR A 132 -7.00 3.89 -9.55
CA THR A 132 -6.51 4.18 -10.90
C THR A 132 -5.77 2.96 -11.47
N GLY A 133 -5.86 2.74 -12.78
CA GLY A 133 -5.07 1.70 -13.45
C GLY A 133 -3.59 2.02 -13.43
N ALA A 134 -2.77 1.02 -13.11
CA ALA A 134 -1.32 1.14 -13.06
C ALA A 134 -0.67 1.12 -14.46
N VAL A 135 0.55 1.61 -14.54
CA VAL A 135 1.41 1.39 -15.71
C VAL A 135 1.83 -0.08 -15.72
N ASN A 136 1.28 -0.86 -16.66
CA ASN A 136 1.49 -2.30 -16.79
C ASN A 136 1.87 -2.72 -18.23
N LYS A 137 2.78 -1.98 -18.89
CA LYS A 137 3.20 -2.30 -20.28
C LYS A 137 4.51 -3.11 -20.36
N ASP A 138 5.39 -2.94 -19.38
CA ASP A 138 6.72 -3.53 -19.35
C ASP A 138 6.98 -4.11 -17.96
N LYS A 139 6.85 -5.43 -17.80
CA LYS A 139 7.07 -6.09 -16.51
C LYS A 139 8.55 -6.07 -16.15
N THR A 140 9.43 -6.44 -17.07
CA THR A 140 10.88 -6.46 -16.88
C THR A 140 11.42 -5.08 -16.50
N GLY A 141 11.05 -4.02 -17.21
CA GLY A 141 11.50 -2.66 -16.89
C GLY A 141 10.97 -2.13 -15.55
N ARG A 142 9.83 -2.61 -15.06
CA ARG A 142 9.35 -2.32 -13.70
C ARG A 142 10.19 -3.04 -12.64
N ILE A 143 10.53 -4.31 -12.88
CA ILE A 143 11.42 -5.08 -12.00
C ILE A 143 12.80 -4.42 -11.95
N GLU A 144 13.38 -4.02 -13.09
CA GLU A 144 14.66 -3.30 -13.11
C GLU A 144 14.57 -1.96 -12.37
N TYR A 145 13.46 -1.24 -12.52
CA TYR A 145 13.22 0.00 -11.77
C TYR A 145 13.17 -0.23 -10.26
N MET A 146 12.60 -1.34 -9.79
CA MET A 146 12.59 -1.67 -8.37
C MET A 146 13.99 -1.87 -7.76
N LYS A 147 14.98 -2.29 -8.56
CA LYS A 147 16.36 -2.52 -8.08
C LYS A 147 17.09 -1.24 -7.68
N TYR A 148 16.57 -0.07 -8.03
CA TYR A 148 17.12 1.22 -7.58
C TYR A 148 16.78 1.57 -6.13
N PHE A 149 15.87 0.80 -5.50
CA PHE A 149 15.40 1.07 -4.16
C PHE A 149 15.87 0.02 -3.18
N ASN A 150 16.12 0.45 -1.95
CA ASN A 150 16.11 -0.48 -0.83
C ASN A 150 14.66 -0.93 -0.61
N VAL A 151 14.43 -2.22 -0.39
CA VAL A 151 13.07 -2.74 -0.17
C VAL A 151 13.02 -3.43 1.18
N CYS A 152 12.12 -2.96 2.04
CA CYS A 152 11.82 -3.54 3.34
C CYS A 152 10.35 -3.93 3.41
N TYR A 153 10.01 -4.94 4.18
CA TYR A 153 8.62 -5.33 4.43
C TYR A 153 8.42 -5.69 5.90
N THR A 154 7.19 -5.58 6.39
CA THR A 154 6.88 -5.93 7.78
C THR A 154 6.99 -7.43 8.01
N GLU A 155 7.50 -7.83 9.17
CA GLU A 155 7.63 -9.25 9.58
C GLU A 155 6.29 -10.02 9.50
N SER A 156 5.18 -9.33 9.72
CA SER A 156 3.83 -9.90 9.60
C SER A 156 3.43 -10.31 8.18
N SER A 157 4.13 -9.83 7.14
CA SER A 157 3.78 -10.03 5.72
C SER A 157 4.33 -11.36 5.19
N LYS A 158 3.76 -12.47 5.68
CA LYS A 158 4.28 -13.83 5.40
C LYS A 158 4.14 -14.26 3.94
N ASP A 159 3.02 -13.94 3.29
CA ASP A 159 2.82 -14.31 1.87
C ASP A 159 3.70 -13.46 0.97
N LEU A 160 3.89 -12.17 1.32
CA LEU A 160 4.84 -11.29 0.63
C LEU A 160 6.26 -11.86 0.71
N HIS A 161 6.68 -12.28 1.90
CA HIS A 161 7.98 -12.94 2.10
C HIS A 161 8.08 -14.21 1.23
N ASN A 162 7.04 -15.05 1.24
CA ASN A 162 7.03 -16.28 0.46
C ASN A 162 7.13 -16.02 -1.06
N GLU A 163 6.40 -15.05 -1.60
CA GLU A 163 6.56 -14.69 -3.00
C GLU A 163 7.97 -14.15 -3.27
N TYR A 164 8.45 -13.22 -2.42
CA TYR A 164 9.78 -12.62 -2.57
C TYR A 164 10.90 -13.65 -2.66
N VAL A 165 10.93 -14.65 -1.79
CA VAL A 165 11.99 -15.68 -1.80
C VAL A 165 11.92 -16.62 -3.01
N ASN A 166 10.75 -16.73 -3.63
CA ASN A 166 10.53 -17.57 -4.80
C ASN A 166 10.59 -16.79 -6.13
N TYR A 167 10.55 -15.46 -6.08
CA TYR A 167 10.52 -14.61 -7.26
C TYR A 167 11.86 -14.60 -7.98
N ARG A 168 11.90 -15.16 -9.20
CA ARG A 168 13.13 -15.35 -9.97
C ARG A 168 12.93 -15.23 -11.46
N TRP A 169 14.04 -14.99 -12.16
CA TRP A 169 14.10 -15.04 -13.62
C TRP A 169 13.91 -16.47 -14.13
N LYS A 170 13.30 -16.63 -15.30
CA LYS A 170 13.16 -17.93 -15.98
C LYS A 170 14.53 -18.50 -16.33
N GLN A 171 14.67 -19.80 -16.20
CA GLN A 171 15.84 -20.53 -16.68
C GLN A 171 15.74 -20.75 -18.19
N SER A 172 16.85 -20.66 -18.92
CA SER A 172 16.87 -20.92 -20.36
C SER A 172 16.52 -22.37 -20.65
N LYS A 173 15.67 -22.57 -21.67
CA LYS A 173 15.28 -23.91 -22.13
C LYS A 173 16.42 -24.68 -22.80
N THR A 174 17.37 -23.97 -23.41
CA THR A 174 18.50 -24.56 -24.14
C THR A 174 19.74 -24.74 -23.28
N ASP A 175 19.92 -23.87 -22.27
CA ASP A 175 21.04 -23.92 -21.34
C ASP A 175 20.53 -23.69 -19.92
N LYS A 176 20.34 -24.78 -19.18
CA LYS A 176 19.81 -24.70 -17.82
C LYS A 176 20.76 -23.97 -16.86
N THR A 177 22.02 -23.69 -17.21
CA THR A 177 22.89 -22.89 -16.33
C THR A 177 22.61 -21.40 -16.43
N ARG A 178 21.86 -20.97 -17.44
CA ARG A 178 21.60 -19.56 -17.75
C ARG A 178 20.17 -19.15 -17.38
N PHE A 179 20.02 -17.96 -16.79
CA PHE A 179 18.75 -17.29 -16.63
C PHE A 179 18.51 -16.27 -17.76
N ILE A 180 17.26 -16.10 -18.16
CA ILE A 180 16.83 -15.14 -19.20
C ILE A 180 16.04 -13.99 -18.59
N ASN A 181 15.99 -12.86 -19.28
CA ASN A 181 15.40 -11.61 -18.79
C ASN A 181 13.86 -11.59 -18.89
N GLU A 182 13.24 -12.64 -18.37
CA GLU A 182 11.80 -12.84 -18.30
C GLU A 182 11.48 -13.47 -16.95
N ALA A 183 10.62 -12.82 -16.14
CA ALA A 183 10.29 -13.32 -14.80
C ALA A 183 9.53 -14.66 -14.88
N GLU A 184 9.81 -15.58 -13.96
CA GLU A 184 9.01 -16.80 -13.81
C GLU A 184 7.58 -16.43 -13.41
N ASP A 185 6.62 -17.18 -13.93
CA ASP A 185 5.19 -16.93 -13.75
C ASP A 185 4.64 -17.81 -12.62
N GLY A 186 3.80 -17.24 -11.76
CA GLY A 186 3.21 -17.90 -10.59
C GLY A 186 3.86 -17.54 -9.25
N ASN A 187 3.03 -17.27 -8.25
CA ASN A 187 3.41 -16.72 -6.93
C ASN A 187 4.08 -15.35 -7.01
N ASP A 188 3.50 -14.44 -7.79
CA ASP A 188 4.01 -13.10 -8.01
C ASP A 188 2.96 -12.00 -7.86
N HIS A 189 1.81 -12.28 -7.22
CA HIS A 189 0.70 -11.33 -7.16
C HIS A 189 0.99 -10.16 -6.22
N LEU A 190 1.64 -10.39 -5.06
CA LEU A 190 2.17 -9.31 -4.21
C LEU A 190 3.38 -8.64 -4.86
N MET A 191 4.18 -9.38 -5.63
CA MET A 191 5.30 -8.83 -6.39
C MET A 191 4.82 -7.83 -7.47
N ASP A 192 3.77 -8.19 -8.19
CA ASP A 192 3.12 -7.34 -9.18
C ASP A 192 2.37 -6.20 -8.50
N ALA A 193 1.63 -6.48 -7.42
CA ALA A 193 0.86 -5.47 -6.70
C ALA A 193 1.69 -4.29 -6.20
N HIS A 194 2.90 -4.53 -5.66
CA HIS A 194 3.78 -3.45 -5.23
C HIS A 194 4.51 -2.78 -6.40
N ASN A 195 4.95 -3.54 -7.42
CA ASN A 195 5.53 -2.99 -8.64
C ASN A 195 4.58 -2.00 -9.32
N TYR A 196 3.29 -2.31 -9.40
CA TYR A 196 2.26 -1.41 -9.93
C TYR A 196 2.26 -0.08 -9.18
N GLY A 197 2.25 -0.11 -7.85
CA GLY A 197 2.22 1.08 -7.01
C GLY A 197 3.51 1.90 -7.11
N VAL A 198 4.66 1.26 -6.91
CA VAL A 198 5.97 1.95 -6.92
C VAL A 198 6.25 2.55 -8.30
N ALA A 199 6.19 1.73 -9.35
CA ALA A 199 6.56 2.19 -10.69
C ALA A 199 5.61 3.27 -11.20
N THR A 200 4.30 3.14 -10.96
CA THR A 200 3.33 4.16 -11.43
C THR A 200 3.50 5.46 -10.65
N HIS A 201 3.55 5.40 -9.32
CA HIS A 201 3.57 6.59 -8.47
C HIS A 201 4.91 7.33 -8.55
N LEU A 202 6.03 6.62 -8.34
CA LEU A 202 7.34 7.25 -8.24
C LEU A 202 7.84 7.78 -9.59
N ARG A 203 7.54 7.08 -10.71
CA ARG A 203 7.85 7.61 -12.04
C ARG A 203 7.03 8.85 -12.36
N ARG A 204 5.76 8.91 -11.95
CA ARG A 204 4.94 10.13 -12.10
C ARG A 204 5.52 11.30 -11.32
N LEU A 205 6.19 11.05 -10.19
CA LEU A 205 6.90 12.06 -9.39
C LEU A 205 8.30 12.39 -9.90
N GLY A 206 8.80 11.75 -10.97
CA GLY A 206 10.14 12.00 -11.49
C GLY A 206 11.28 11.25 -10.79
N ILE A 207 10.98 10.38 -9.82
CA ILE A 207 11.98 9.70 -9.00
C ILE A 207 12.68 8.62 -9.81
N ALA A 208 14.01 8.64 -9.82
CA ALA A 208 14.85 7.68 -10.56
C ALA A 208 14.53 7.54 -12.06
N ASN A 209 13.82 8.51 -12.67
CA ASN A 209 13.49 8.48 -14.10
C ASN A 209 14.72 8.69 -15.00
N ARG A 210 15.78 9.33 -14.48
CA ARG A 210 17.00 9.65 -15.23
C ARG A 210 18.11 8.61 -15.07
N ILE A 211 17.87 7.52 -14.34
CA ILE A 211 18.85 6.46 -14.14
C ILE A 211 18.47 5.31 -15.08
N GLY A 212 19.26 5.14 -16.14
CA GLY A 212 18.96 4.23 -17.26
C GLY A 212 18.55 4.91 -18.57
N GLU A 213 18.55 6.25 -18.63
CA GLU A 213 18.71 6.95 -19.93
C GLU A 213 20.17 6.75 -20.38
N GLN A 214 20.42 5.68 -21.14
CA GLN A 214 21.50 5.64 -22.13
C GLN A 214 20.91 5.97 -23.50
#